data_AF-A0A2E5JGH0-F1
#
_entry.id   AF-A0A2E5JGH0-F1
#
_cell.length_a   1.000
_cell.length_b   1.000
_cell.length_c   1.000
_cell.angle_alpha   90.00
_cell.angle_beta   90.00
_cell.angle_gamma   90.00
#
_symmetry.space_group_name_H-M   'P 1'
#
loop_
_entity.id
_entity.type
_entity.pdbx_description
1 polymer ?
#
loop_
_entity_poly.entity_id
_entity_poly.type
_entity_poly.pdbx_seq_one_letter_code
_entity_poly.pdbx_strand_id
1 'polypeptide(L)'
;MAAFISAIKPIFDDLSEKRGKSIFDAGAVTITNVNARVIEAKILSTNTNHTRFSLIEEDGKVETIRIRCDCNAFIQGSPCKHLYALALEAEKTGLGTGLNIARFCEIEREERDHDED
;
A
#
# COMPACT_ATOMS: atom_id res chain seq x y z
N MET A 1 18.90 -3.70 -0.11
CA MET A 1 17.65 -2.97 0.21
C MET A 1 16.63 -3.45 -0.79
N ALA A 2 15.51 -4.00 -0.34
CA ALA A 2 14.54 -4.58 -1.27
C ALA A 2 13.91 -3.52 -2.15
N ALA A 3 13.80 -3.88 -3.41
CA ALA A 3 13.59 -2.91 -4.46
C ALA A 3 12.12 -2.41 -4.50
N PHE A 4 11.16 -3.22 -4.02
CA PHE A 4 9.76 -2.81 -3.86
C PHE A 4 9.57 -1.69 -2.82
N ILE A 5 10.02 -1.90 -1.57
CA ILE A 5 9.92 -0.87 -0.53
C ILE A 5 10.68 0.39 -0.94
N SER A 6 11.82 0.25 -1.61
CA SER A 6 12.58 1.39 -2.12
C SER A 6 11.78 2.22 -3.13
N ALA A 7 10.97 1.60 -3.99
CA ALA A 7 10.17 2.31 -4.99
C ALA A 7 9.05 3.15 -4.37
N ILE A 8 8.46 2.68 -3.28
CA ILE A 8 7.34 3.36 -2.60
C ILE A 8 7.80 4.21 -1.39
N LYS A 9 9.08 4.16 -1.04
CA LYS A 9 9.65 4.87 0.12
C LYS A 9 9.32 6.37 0.20
N PRO A 10 9.30 7.15 -0.90
CA PRO A 10 9.00 8.58 -0.85
C PRO A 10 7.62 8.96 -0.28
N ILE A 11 6.72 7.98 -0.11
CA ILE A 11 5.33 8.17 0.34
C ILE A 11 5.21 8.03 1.86
N PHE A 12 6.21 7.42 2.50
CA PHE A 12 6.18 7.14 3.93
C PHE A 12 7.06 8.13 4.67
N ASP A 13 6.52 8.67 5.76
CA ASP A 13 7.31 9.38 6.77
C ASP A 13 7.84 8.39 7.82
N ASP A 14 8.84 8.82 8.60
CA ASP A 14 9.47 7.99 9.63
C ASP A 14 8.45 7.41 10.63
N LEU A 15 7.39 8.17 10.91
CA LEU A 15 6.34 7.74 11.82
C LEU A 15 5.50 6.60 11.23
N SER A 16 5.11 6.70 9.96
CA SER A 16 4.37 5.64 9.26
C SER A 16 5.22 4.40 9.06
N GLU A 17 6.52 4.56 8.78
CA GLU A 17 7.46 3.43 8.71
C GLU A 17 7.52 2.70 10.06
N LYS A 18 7.79 3.42 11.15
CA LYS A 18 7.89 2.82 12.49
C LYS A 18 6.60 2.13 12.91
N ARG A 19 5.45 2.77 12.69
CA ARG A 19 4.14 2.21 13.05
C ARG A 19 3.76 1.04 12.15
N GLY A 20 4.06 1.12 10.86
CA GLY A 20 3.81 0.05 9.90
C GLY A 20 4.65 -1.19 10.22
N LYS A 21 5.94 -1.00 10.56
CA LYS A 21 6.78 -2.10 11.04
C LYS A 21 6.20 -2.77 12.28
N SER A 22 5.71 -2.01 13.27
CA SER A 22 5.08 -2.59 14.46
C SER A 22 3.82 -3.41 14.14
N ILE A 23 3.02 -2.99 13.15
CA ILE A 23 1.84 -3.75 12.69
C ILE A 23 2.26 -5.06 12.02
N PHE A 24 3.29 -4.99 11.17
CA PHE A 24 3.86 -6.16 10.51
C PHE A 24 4.46 -7.15 11.51
N ASP A 25 5.29 -6.67 12.44
CA ASP A 25 5.92 -7.51 13.48
C ASP A 25 4.87 -8.21 14.37
N ALA A 26 3.69 -7.60 14.54
CA ALA A 26 2.56 -8.19 15.27
C ALA A 26 1.78 -9.25 14.46
N GLY A 27 2.14 -9.50 13.19
CA GLY A 27 1.45 -10.46 12.32
C GLY A 27 0.05 -10.01 11.91
N ALA A 28 -0.23 -8.71 11.95
CA ALA A 28 -1.59 -8.17 11.76
C ALA A 28 -1.98 -7.93 10.29
N VAL A 29 -1.16 -8.42 9.35
CA VAL A 29 -1.37 -8.30 7.90
C VAL A 29 -1.93 -9.62 7.37
N THR A 30 -3.12 -9.60 6.79
CA THR A 30 -3.71 -10.76 6.11
C THR A 30 -3.90 -10.44 4.63
N ILE A 31 -3.09 -11.05 3.77
CA ILE A 31 -3.26 -10.94 2.33
C ILE A 31 -4.58 -11.61 1.93
N THR A 32 -5.46 -10.88 1.25
CA THR A 32 -6.79 -11.37 0.86
C THR A 32 -6.91 -11.69 -0.61
N ASN A 33 -6.10 -11.06 -1.46
CA ASN A 33 -6.12 -11.30 -2.90
C ASN A 33 -4.74 -10.97 -3.48
N VAL A 34 -4.26 -11.84 -4.37
CA VAL A 34 -3.00 -11.66 -5.08
C VAL A 34 -3.19 -12.15 -6.50
N ASN A 35 -2.83 -11.30 -7.45
CA ASN A 35 -2.65 -11.69 -8.84
C ASN A 35 -1.43 -10.98 -9.43
N ALA A 36 -1.20 -11.14 -10.73
CA ALA A 36 -0.04 -10.56 -11.42
C ALA A 36 0.05 -9.03 -11.32
N ARG A 37 -1.05 -8.33 -11.02
CA ARG A 37 -1.12 -6.86 -11.00
C ARG A 37 -1.59 -6.28 -9.68
N VAL A 38 -2.12 -7.08 -8.76
CA VAL A 38 -2.79 -6.58 -7.56
C VAL A 38 -2.39 -7.38 -6.34
N ILE A 39 -2.11 -6.67 -5.25
CA ILE A 39 -2.00 -7.23 -3.90
C ILE A 39 -2.99 -6.48 -3.02
N GLU A 40 -3.94 -7.20 -2.43
CA GLU A 40 -4.87 -6.66 -1.43
C GLU A 40 -4.66 -7.36 -0.10
N ALA A 41 -4.85 -6.60 0.97
CA ALA A 41 -4.76 -7.11 2.32
C ALA A 41 -5.71 -6.40 3.27
N LYS A 42 -6.12 -7.14 4.30
CA LYS A 42 -6.75 -6.63 5.50
C LYS A 42 -5.70 -6.45 6.58
N ILE A 43 -5.67 -5.26 7.18
CA ILE A 43 -4.73 -4.91 8.23
C ILE A 43 -5.49 -4.67 9.53
N LEU A 44 -5.28 -5.55 10.50
CA LEU A 44 -5.89 -5.43 11.82
C LEU A 44 -5.08 -4.44 12.68
N SER A 45 -5.71 -3.35 13.10
CA SER A 45 -5.10 -2.39 14.02
C SER A 45 -6.13 -2.01 15.09
N THR A 46 -6.45 -0.73 15.26
CA THR A 46 -7.64 -0.31 16.02
C THR A 46 -8.92 -0.77 15.32
N ASN A 47 -8.97 -0.59 14.00
CA ASN A 47 -10.00 -1.12 13.11
C ASN A 47 -9.34 -2.00 12.04
N THR A 48 -10.13 -2.85 11.39
CA THR A 48 -9.69 -3.54 10.18
C THR A 48 -9.73 -2.55 9.03
N ASN A 49 -8.61 -2.37 8.34
CA ASN A 49 -8.48 -1.48 7.18
C ASN A 49 -8.11 -2.32 5.95
N HIS A 50 -8.69 -1.99 4.81
CA HIS A 50 -8.35 -2.58 3.53
C HIS A 50 -7.25 -1.76 2.87
N THR A 51 -6.25 -2.47 2.37
CA THR A 51 -5.09 -1.91 1.68
C THR A 51 -4.90 -2.61 0.35
N ARG A 52 -4.48 -1.86 -0.65
CA ARG A 52 -4.27 -2.36 -2.00
C ARG A 52 -3.07 -1.71 -2.65
N PHE A 53 -2.28 -2.54 -3.31
CA PHE A 53 -1.32 -2.15 -4.34
C PHE A 53 -1.80 -2.68 -5.68
N SER A 54 -1.86 -1.82 -6.69
CA SER A 54 -2.19 -2.20 -8.07
C SER A 54 -1.12 -1.71 -9.01
N LEU A 55 -0.83 -2.48 -10.06
CA LEU A 55 -0.02 -2.07 -11.17
C LEU A 55 -0.88 -1.49 -12.28
N ILE A 56 -0.43 -0.36 -12.81
CA ILE A 56 -0.92 0.21 -14.04
C ILE A 56 0.17 -0.01 -15.09
N GLU A 57 -0.25 -0.61 -16.20
CA GLU A 57 0.59 -0.79 -17.37
C GLU A 57 0.24 0.29 -18.39
N GLU A 58 1.26 1.00 -18.87
CA GLU A 58 1.17 1.88 -20.05
C GLU A 58 2.08 1.29 -21.13
N ASP A 59 1.57 1.19 -22.37
CA ASP A 59 2.30 0.62 -23.52
C ASP A 59 2.92 -0.77 -23.27
N GLY A 60 2.23 -1.61 -22.48
CA GLY A 60 2.68 -2.97 -22.16
C GLY A 60 3.85 -3.03 -21.18
N LYS A 61 4.17 -1.92 -20.51
CA LYS A 61 5.15 -1.84 -19.42
C LYS A 61 4.46 -1.42 -18.15
N VAL A 62 4.81 -2.07 -17.04
CA VAL A 62 4.37 -1.66 -15.71
C VAL A 62 5.06 -0.33 -15.40
N GLU A 63 4.30 0.76 -15.44
CA GLU A 63 4.86 2.11 -15.29
C GLU A 63 4.54 2.73 -13.93
N THR A 64 3.38 2.39 -13.35
CA THR A 64 2.88 3.06 -12.14
C THR A 64 2.33 2.06 -11.12
N ILE A 65 2.71 2.21 -9.85
CA ILE A 65 2.00 1.56 -8.74
C ILE A 65 0.92 2.52 -8.25
N ARG A 66 -0.31 2.04 -8.20
CA ARG A 66 -1.42 2.71 -7.52
C ARG A 66 -1.60 2.11 -6.13
N ILE A 67 -1.64 2.97 -5.12
CA ILE A 67 -1.83 2.57 -3.72
C ILE A 67 -3.17 3.07 -3.20
N ARG A 68 -3.81 2.27 -2.34
CA ARG A 68 -5.08 2.62 -1.72
C ARG A 68 -5.17 2.07 -0.31
N CYS A 69 -5.70 2.88 0.61
CA CYS A 69 -6.08 2.45 1.95
C CYS A 69 -7.37 3.15 2.38
N ASP A 70 -8.26 2.44 3.04
CA ASP A 70 -9.52 3.00 3.59
C ASP A 70 -9.35 3.69 4.95
N CYS A 71 -8.12 3.79 5.48
CA CYS A 71 -7.90 4.45 6.76
C CYS A 71 -8.04 5.98 6.67
N ASN A 72 -8.56 6.61 7.73
CA ASN A 72 -8.78 8.06 7.78
C ASN A 72 -7.53 8.88 7.45
N ALA A 73 -6.35 8.47 7.93
CA ALA A 73 -5.10 9.19 7.65
C ALA A 73 -4.81 9.25 6.14
N PHE A 74 -4.98 8.13 5.44
CA PHE A 74 -4.76 8.05 4.00
C PHE A 74 -5.80 8.87 3.21
N ILE A 75 -7.07 8.78 3.61
CA ILE A 75 -8.16 9.55 2.99
C ILE A 75 -7.90 11.07 3.14
N GLN A 76 -7.39 11.50 4.30
CA GLN A 76 -6.99 12.89 4.56
C GLN A 76 -5.65 13.28 3.90
N GLY A 77 -5.03 12.36 3.16
CA GLY A 77 -3.80 12.59 2.43
C GLY A 77 -2.50 12.56 3.23
N SER A 78 -2.55 12.01 4.44
CA SER A 78 -1.37 11.74 5.24
C SER A 78 -0.75 10.37 4.90
N PRO A 79 0.57 10.20 5.13
CA PRO A 79 1.23 8.90 5.05
C PRO A 79 0.52 7.81 5.87
N CYS A 80 0.47 6.60 5.34
CA CYS A 80 -0.31 5.51 5.90
C CYS A 80 0.56 4.34 6.37
N LYS A 81 0.56 4.09 7.68
CA LYS A 81 1.22 2.93 8.32
C LYS A 81 0.76 1.57 7.77
N HIS A 82 -0.49 1.45 7.34
CA HIS A 82 -1.07 0.18 6.88
C HIS A 82 -0.48 -0.23 5.53
N LEU A 83 -0.24 0.72 4.63
CA LEU A 83 0.42 0.47 3.35
C LEU A 83 1.88 0.05 3.55
N TYR A 84 2.59 0.64 4.50
CA TYR A 84 3.94 0.22 4.83
C TYR A 84 3.97 -1.22 5.39
N ALA A 85 3.02 -1.57 6.26
CA ALA A 85 2.88 -2.94 6.77
C ALA A 85 2.60 -3.95 5.64
N LEU A 86 1.72 -3.60 4.70
CA LEU A 86 1.49 -4.42 3.50
C LEU A 86 2.76 -4.57 2.67
N ALA A 87 3.55 -3.51 2.52
CA ALA A 87 4.77 -3.56 1.74
C ALA A 87 5.83 -4.50 2.34
N LEU A 88 5.97 -4.48 3.66
CA LEU A 88 6.82 -5.43 4.39
C LEU A 88 6.34 -6.88 4.20
N GLU A 89 5.03 -7.13 4.28
CA GLU A 89 4.50 -8.48 4.05
C GLU A 89 4.66 -8.94 2.60
N ALA A 90 4.42 -8.04 1.63
CA ALA A 90 4.63 -8.32 0.21
C ALA A 90 6.11 -8.62 -0.11
N GLU A 91 7.04 -7.96 0.57
CA GLU A 91 8.47 -8.25 0.44
C GLU A 91 8.83 -9.61 1.04
N LYS A 92 8.42 -9.86 2.30
CA LYS A 92 8.67 -11.12 3.00
C LYS A 92 8.14 -12.34 2.24
N THR A 93 6.97 -12.19 1.61
CA THR A 93 6.32 -13.25 0.82
C THR A 93 6.84 -13.32 -0.62
N GLY A 94 7.71 -12.40 -1.05
CA GLY A 94 8.23 -12.31 -2.41
C GLY A 94 7.25 -11.72 -3.43
N LEU A 95 6.02 -11.41 -3.03
CA LEU A 95 4.98 -10.85 -3.91
C LEU A 95 5.34 -9.46 -4.48
N GLY A 96 6.19 -8.70 -3.79
CA GLY A 96 6.67 -7.39 -4.23
C GLY A 96 7.65 -7.44 -5.41
N THR A 97 8.22 -8.62 -5.75
CA THR A 97 9.23 -8.73 -6.82
C THR A 97 8.69 -8.42 -8.22
N GLY A 98 7.41 -8.68 -8.48
CA GLY A 98 6.75 -8.32 -9.75
C GLY A 98 6.37 -6.83 -9.85
N LEU A 99 6.34 -6.12 -8.72
CA LEU A 99 5.95 -4.70 -8.65
C LEU A 99 7.14 -3.74 -8.84
N ASN A 100 8.33 -4.28 -9.06
CA ASN A 100 9.62 -3.59 -8.99
C ASN A 100 9.95 -2.66 -10.18
N ILE A 101 8.96 -2.37 -11.04
CA ILE A 101 9.15 -1.72 -12.35
C ILE A 101 8.57 -0.30 -12.35
N ALA A 102 7.88 0.09 -11.28
CA ALA A 102 7.18 1.37 -11.27
C ALA A 102 8.14 2.57 -11.29
N ARG A 103 7.94 3.43 -12.28
CA ARG A 103 8.53 4.78 -12.35
C ARG A 103 7.82 5.76 -11.45
N PHE A 104 6.53 5.54 -11.21
CA PHE A 104 5.67 6.48 -10.47
C PHE A 104 4.81 5.75 -9.44
N CYS A 105 4.39 6.49 -8.42
CA CYS A 105 3.39 6.03 -7.48
C CYS A 105 2.21 7.00 -7.44
N GLU A 106 1.01 6.46 -7.68
CA GLU A 106 -0.25 7.19 -7.66
C GLU A 106 -1.05 6.83 -6.41
N ILE A 107 -1.68 7.82 -5.79
CA ILE A 107 -2.55 7.66 -4.62
C ILE A 107 -4.00 7.63 -5.11
N GLU A 108 -4.66 6.48 -4.97
CA GLU A 108 -6.10 6.36 -5.25
C GLU A 108 -6.89 6.72 -4.00
N ARG A 109 -7.48 7.92 -3.98
CA ARG A 109 -8.42 8.33 -2.94
C ARG A 109 -9.82 8.26 -3.54
N GLU A 110 -10.77 7.65 -2.84
CA GLU A 110 -12.18 7.87 -3.14
C GLU A 110 -12.49 9.34 -2.81
N GLU A 111 -12.94 10.08 -3.81
CA GLU A 111 -13.65 11.33 -3.59
C GLU A 111 -14.91 10.97 -2.79
N ARG A 112 -14.95 11.36 -1.51
CA ARG A 112 -16.21 11.33 -0.77
C ARG A 112 -16.98 12.53 -1.27
N ASP A 113 -17.97 12.30 -2.13
CA ASP A 113 -18.98 13.29 -2.47
C ASP A 113 -19.54 13.82 -1.14
N HIS A 114 -19.23 15.08 -0.85
CA HIS A 114 -19.92 15.83 0.18
C HIS A 114 -21.28 16.16 -0.40
N ASP A 115 -22.26 15.27 -0.20
CA ASP A 115 -23.67 15.65 -0.29
C ASP A 115 -23.90 16.65 0.86
N GLU A 116 -23.86 17.94 0.53
CA GLU A 116 -24.32 19.03 1.39
C GLU A 116 -25.87 18.97 1.43
N ASP A 117 -26.43 18.44 2.53
CA ASP A 117 -27.83 18.64 2.94
C ASP A 117 -27.97 19.87 3.88
#